data_AF-A0A2X3GZK2-F1
#
_entry.id   AF-A0A2X3GZK2-F1
#
_cell.length_a   1.000
_cell.length_b   1.000
_cell.length_c   1.000
_cell.angle_alpha   90.00
_cell.angle_beta   90.00
_cell.angle_gamma   90.00
#
_symmetry.space_group_name_H-M   'P 1'
#
loop_
_entity.id
_entity.type
_entity.pdbx_description
1 polymer ?
#
loop_
_entity_poly.entity_id
_entity_poly.type
_entity_poly.pdbx_seq_one_letter_code
_entity_poly.pdbx_strand_id
1 'polypeptide(L)'
;MPGTGGKDIFPALRAADNTPLRESLFFQLVTTILTAESEAEYSSTRYKLHKLLTWLQEHCFEEHNWQQLAEQFHLTTRTAFRHIKEATGLTPDNYLKRLRLVSARVKLRETEMTITEVAYLCGFANSNHFTTLYKKYLA
;
A
#
# COMPACT_ATOMS: atom_id res chain seq x y z
N MET A 1 49.85 18.96 -25.92
CA MET A 1 48.91 18.50 -26.96
C MET A 1 48.59 17.03 -26.69
N PRO A 2 47.34 16.54 -26.79
CA PRO A 2 46.03 17.09 -26.46
C PRO A 2 45.33 16.30 -25.32
N GLY A 3 44.32 16.92 -24.70
CA GLY A 3 43.58 16.40 -23.55
C GLY A 3 42.59 15.28 -23.86
N THR A 4 42.38 14.41 -22.87
CA THR A 4 41.43 13.30 -22.87
C THR A 4 40.00 13.82 -22.79
N GLY A 5 39.38 14.05 -23.95
CA GLY A 5 37.95 14.31 -24.08
C GLY A 5 37.16 13.05 -23.72
N GLY A 6 36.52 13.06 -22.56
CA GLY A 6 35.44 12.11 -22.27
C GLY A 6 34.36 12.28 -23.32
N LYS A 7 34.08 11.21 -24.08
CA LYS A 7 32.99 11.20 -25.05
C LYS A 7 31.67 11.39 -24.29
N ASP A 8 31.09 12.57 -24.45
CA ASP A 8 29.75 12.92 -24.00
C ASP A 8 28.74 11.95 -24.64
N ILE A 9 28.15 11.05 -23.84
CA ILE A 9 27.27 9.98 -24.31
C ILE A 9 25.81 10.46 -24.43
N PHE A 10 25.50 11.69 -24.00
CA PHE A 10 24.13 12.24 -23.99
C PHE A 10 23.99 13.61 -24.66
N PRO A 11 24.46 13.82 -25.90
CA PRO A 11 24.22 15.08 -26.62
C PRO A 11 22.72 15.37 -26.82
N ALA A 12 21.88 14.33 -26.90
CA ALA A 12 20.42 14.46 -27.04
C ALA A 12 19.72 15.10 -25.81
N LEU A 13 20.31 15.02 -24.61
CA LEU A 13 19.69 15.56 -23.40
C LEU A 13 19.89 17.09 -23.29
N ARG A 14 20.94 17.63 -23.92
CA ARG A 14 21.22 19.08 -23.96
C ARG A 14 20.39 19.85 -24.99
N ALA A 15 19.84 19.17 -26.00
CA ALA A 15 18.98 19.79 -27.01
C ALA A 15 17.53 20.00 -26.52
N ALA A 16 17.23 19.71 -25.26
CA ALA A 16 15.88 19.71 -24.73
C ALA A 16 15.49 21.06 -24.08
N ASP A 17 15.60 22.16 -24.82
CA ASP A 17 14.75 23.37 -24.58
C ASP A 17 13.36 23.21 -25.23
N ASN A 18 12.96 21.97 -25.51
CA ASN A 18 11.69 21.63 -26.09
C ASN A 18 10.80 20.98 -25.02
N THR A 19 10.18 21.82 -24.18
CA THR A 19 9.09 21.44 -23.26
C THR A 19 8.08 20.48 -23.90
N PRO A 20 7.65 20.67 -25.17
CA PRO A 20 6.67 19.78 -25.81
C PRO A 20 7.18 18.34 -26.00
N LEU A 21 8.49 18.16 -26.26
CA LEU A 21 9.08 16.83 -26.40
C LEU A 21 9.20 16.14 -25.04
N ARG A 22 9.53 16.89 -23.98
CA ARG A 22 9.55 16.36 -22.60
C ARG A 22 8.15 15.96 -22.15
N GLU A 23 7.15 16.79 -22.43
CA GLU A 23 5.75 16.50 -22.15
C GLU A 23 5.27 15.28 -22.94
N SER A 24 5.54 15.21 -24.25
CA SER A 24 5.18 14.06 -25.07
C SER A 24 5.82 12.76 -24.58
N LEU A 25 7.10 12.79 -24.18
CA LEU A 25 7.78 11.63 -23.59
C LEU A 25 7.21 11.26 -22.22
N PHE A 26 6.83 12.25 -21.40
CA PHE A 26 6.18 12.00 -20.12
C PHE A 26 4.80 11.37 -20.32
N PHE A 27 3.98 11.90 -21.22
CA PHE A 27 2.69 11.31 -21.56
C PHE A 27 2.86 9.90 -22.14
N GLN A 28 3.82 9.69 -23.04
CA GLN A 28 4.13 8.36 -23.56
C GLN A 28 4.54 7.40 -22.43
N LEU A 29 5.36 7.85 -21.47
CA LEU A 29 5.75 7.06 -20.31
C LEU A 29 4.53 6.74 -19.43
N VAL A 30 3.69 7.73 -19.11
CA VAL A 30 2.48 7.56 -18.29
C VAL A 30 1.50 6.63 -19.00
N THR A 31 1.21 6.84 -20.28
CA THR A 31 0.37 5.95 -21.08
C THR A 31 0.96 4.55 -21.10
N THR A 32 2.26 4.40 -21.33
CA THR A 32 2.90 3.08 -21.32
C THR A 32 2.77 2.41 -19.95
N ILE A 33 2.95 3.13 -18.84
CA ILE A 33 2.77 2.57 -17.49
C ILE A 33 1.31 2.20 -17.23
N LEU A 34 0.36 3.04 -17.63
CA LEU A 34 -1.08 2.82 -17.44
C LEU A 34 -1.64 1.71 -18.35
N THR A 35 -1.09 1.54 -19.55
CA THR A 35 -1.53 0.52 -20.52
C THR A 35 -0.66 -0.73 -20.50
N ALA A 36 0.47 -0.73 -19.77
CA ALA A 36 1.26 -1.93 -19.49
C ALA A 36 0.54 -2.90 -18.55
N GLU A 37 -0.61 -2.50 -17.97
CA GLU A 37 -1.53 -3.46 -17.36
C GLU A 37 -2.19 -4.32 -18.46
N SER A 38 -1.48 -5.35 -18.91
CA SER A 38 -2.08 -6.38 -19.76
C SER A 38 -3.17 -7.13 -18.98
N GLU A 39 -4.24 -7.56 -19.66
CA GLU A 39 -5.31 -8.40 -19.12
C GLU A 39 -4.80 -9.67 -18.40
N ALA A 40 -3.60 -10.15 -18.73
CA ALA A 40 -2.96 -11.29 -18.07
C ALA A 40 -2.44 -10.96 -16.66
N GLU A 41 -2.05 -9.71 -16.40
CA GLU A 41 -1.52 -9.28 -15.10
C GLU A 41 -2.64 -9.00 -14.08
N TYR A 42 -3.83 -8.59 -14.55
CA TYR A 42 -5.08 -8.51 -13.77
C TYR A 42 -5.54 -9.87 -13.21
N SER A 43 -5.20 -10.97 -13.87
CA SER A 43 -5.48 -12.34 -13.37
C SER A 43 -4.41 -12.85 -12.40
N SER A 44 -3.24 -12.21 -12.38
CA SER A 44 -2.09 -12.69 -11.62
C SER A 44 -2.34 -12.71 -10.11
N THR A 45 -1.73 -13.68 -9.43
CA THR A 45 -1.78 -13.76 -7.96
C THR A 45 -1.30 -12.47 -7.31
N ARG A 46 -0.31 -11.78 -7.89
CA ARG A 46 0.20 -10.50 -7.38
C ARG A 46 -0.86 -9.41 -7.40
N TYR A 47 -1.63 -9.31 -8.49
CA TYR A 47 -2.72 -8.35 -8.60
C TYR A 47 -3.84 -8.62 -7.59
N LYS A 48 -4.25 -9.89 -7.45
CA LYS A 48 -5.26 -10.31 -6.44
C LYS A 48 -4.81 -9.94 -5.03
N LEU A 49 -3.53 -10.11 -4.72
CA LEU A 49 -2.95 -9.75 -3.43
C LEU A 49 -2.88 -8.24 -3.20
N HIS A 50 -2.52 -7.47 -4.23
CA HIS A 50 -2.56 -6.02 -4.15
C HIS A 50 -3.99 -5.55 -3.84
N LYS A 51 -4.99 -6.06 -4.57
CA LYS A 51 -6.40 -5.78 -4.30
C LYS A 51 -6.82 -6.16 -2.88
N LEU A 52 -6.42 -7.34 -2.39
CA LEU A 52 -6.69 -7.75 -1.01
C LEU A 52 -6.09 -6.77 0.01
N LEU A 53 -4.84 -6.33 -0.19
CA LEU A 53 -4.16 -5.41 0.72
C LEU A 53 -4.82 -4.02 0.72
N THR A 54 -5.21 -3.52 -0.45
CA THR A 54 -5.94 -2.25 -0.59
C THR A 54 -7.31 -2.34 0.07
N TRP A 55 -8.06 -3.41 -0.20
CA TRP A 55 -9.37 -3.63 0.40
C TRP A 55 -9.30 -3.70 1.93
N LEU A 56 -8.27 -4.37 2.48
CA LEU A 56 -8.03 -4.40 3.92
C LEU A 56 -7.77 -3.02 4.53
N GLN A 57 -7.18 -2.07 3.80
CA GLN A 57 -6.97 -0.70 4.31
C GLN A 57 -8.29 0.03 4.49
N GLU A 58 -9.21 -0.15 3.54
CA GLU A 58 -10.54 0.48 3.53
C GLU A 58 -11.49 -0.16 4.55
N HIS A 59 -11.42 -1.48 4.72
CA HIS A 59 -12.35 -2.25 5.55
C HIS A 59 -11.73 -2.71 6.87
N CYS A 60 -10.57 -2.16 7.27
CA CYS A 60 -9.81 -2.67 8.42
C CYS A 60 -10.58 -2.70 9.74
N PHE A 61 -11.62 -1.87 9.91
CA PHE A 61 -12.41 -1.79 11.14
C PHE A 61 -13.44 -2.92 11.30
N GLU A 62 -13.71 -3.68 10.25
CA GLU A 62 -14.69 -4.76 10.25
C GLU A 62 -14.14 -6.06 10.84
N GLU A 63 -15.02 -7.00 11.19
CA GLU A 63 -14.61 -8.36 11.52
C GLU A 63 -14.31 -9.15 10.24
N HIS A 64 -13.21 -9.89 10.25
CA HIS A 64 -12.74 -10.60 9.06
C HIS A 64 -12.68 -12.10 9.32
N ASN A 65 -13.37 -12.87 8.47
CA ASN A 65 -13.08 -14.28 8.31
C ASN A 65 -12.05 -14.45 7.19
N TRP A 66 -10.82 -14.79 7.57
CA TRP A 66 -9.71 -14.91 6.63
C TRP A 66 -9.93 -15.92 5.51
N GLN A 67 -10.73 -16.96 5.73
CA GLN A 67 -11.05 -17.93 4.69
C GLN A 67 -11.98 -17.33 3.64
N GLN A 68 -13.10 -16.74 4.08
CA GLN A 68 -14.05 -16.09 3.18
C GLN A 68 -13.41 -14.93 2.41
N LEU A 69 -12.57 -14.15 3.10
CA LEU A 69 -11.86 -13.05 2.49
C LEU A 69 -10.89 -13.55 1.40
N ALA A 70 -10.14 -14.62 1.65
CA ALA A 70 -9.26 -15.17 0.62
C ALA A 70 -10.06 -15.69 -0.59
N GLU A 71 -11.19 -16.36 -0.36
CA GLU A 71 -12.08 -16.87 -1.40
C GLU A 71 -12.67 -15.73 -2.26
N GLN A 72 -13.05 -14.60 -1.65
CA GLN A 72 -13.55 -13.40 -2.34
C GLN A 72 -12.54 -12.86 -3.37
N PHE A 73 -11.24 -12.98 -3.10
CA PHE A 73 -10.18 -12.56 -4.03
C PHE A 73 -9.63 -13.71 -4.88
N HIS A 74 -10.32 -14.86 -4.91
CA HIS A 74 -9.90 -16.08 -5.63
C HIS A 74 -8.49 -16.55 -5.23
N LEU A 75 -8.21 -16.53 -3.93
CA LEU A 75 -6.98 -16.98 -3.30
C LEU A 75 -7.27 -18.08 -2.28
N THR A 76 -6.25 -18.90 -1.99
CA THR A 76 -6.29 -19.74 -0.79
C THR A 76 -5.79 -18.93 0.40
N THR A 77 -6.28 -19.23 1.61
CA THR A 77 -5.85 -18.58 2.86
C THR A 77 -4.33 -18.68 3.05
N ARG A 78 -3.74 -19.84 2.71
CA ARG A 78 -2.27 -20.05 2.77
C ARG A 78 -1.52 -19.07 1.88
N THR A 79 -1.97 -18.89 0.64
CA THR A 79 -1.35 -17.97 -0.32
C THR A 79 -1.49 -16.52 0.17
N ALA A 80 -2.70 -16.11 0.57
CA ALA A 80 -2.93 -14.78 1.12
C ALA A 80 -2.04 -14.49 2.33
N PHE A 81 -1.96 -15.41 3.29
CA PHE A 81 -1.20 -15.24 4.53
C PHE A 81 0.30 -15.12 4.28
N ARG A 82 0.84 -16.01 3.43
CA ARG A 82 2.25 -15.96 3.03
C ARG A 82 2.57 -14.60 2.41
N HIS A 83 1.77 -14.16 1.46
CA HIS A 83 2.05 -12.93 0.74
C HIS A 83 1.84 -11.66 1.57
N ILE A 84 0.83 -11.61 2.45
CA ILE A 84 0.71 -10.52 3.43
C ILE A 84 1.98 -10.44 4.28
N LYS A 85 2.49 -11.59 4.74
CA LYS A 85 3.72 -11.64 5.54
C LYS A 85 4.96 -11.24 4.74
N GLU A 86 5.10 -11.69 3.50
CA GLU A 86 6.20 -11.30 2.62
C GLU A 86 6.18 -9.80 2.30
N ALA A 87 4.99 -9.24 2.02
CA ALA A 87 4.84 -7.84 1.64
C ALA A 87 4.95 -6.87 2.82
N THR A 88 4.47 -7.25 4.01
CA THR A 88 4.34 -6.34 5.15
C THR A 88 5.30 -6.66 6.31
N GLY A 89 5.91 -7.84 6.30
CA GLY A 89 6.68 -8.39 7.42
C GLY A 89 5.83 -8.87 8.60
N LEU A 90 4.49 -8.80 8.50
CA LEU A 90 3.56 -9.06 9.60
C LEU A 90 2.64 -10.25 9.30
N THR A 91 2.19 -10.94 10.35
CA THR A 91 1.06 -11.87 10.18
C THR A 91 -0.20 -11.09 9.79
N PRO A 92 -1.18 -11.72 9.11
CA PRO A 92 -2.43 -11.05 8.69
C PRO A 92 -3.13 -10.31 9.83
N ASP A 93 -3.29 -10.95 10.99
CA ASP A 93 -3.91 -10.31 12.16
C ASP A 93 -3.10 -9.12 12.69
N ASN A 94 -1.76 -9.20 12.65
CA ASN A 94 -0.92 -8.09 13.10
C ASN A 94 -0.89 -6.94 12.09
N TYR A 95 -0.99 -7.24 10.79
CA TYR A 95 -1.17 -6.23 9.76
C TYR A 95 -2.50 -5.50 9.95
N LEU A 96 -3.61 -6.23 10.13
CA LEU A 96 -4.92 -5.65 10.40
C LEU A 96 -4.91 -4.78 11.67
N LYS A 97 -4.33 -5.27 12.77
CA LYS A 97 -4.16 -4.48 14.00
C LYS A 97 -3.34 -3.21 13.74
N ARG A 98 -2.27 -3.29 12.94
CA ARG A 98 -1.45 -2.12 12.61
C ARG A 98 -2.23 -1.08 11.82
N LEU A 99 -3.03 -1.49 10.85
CA LEU A 99 -3.93 -0.59 10.11
C LEU A 99 -4.88 0.13 11.07
N ARG A 100 -5.55 -0.62 11.96
CA ARG A 100 -6.45 -0.05 12.97
C ARG A 100 -5.75 0.95 13.89
N LEU A 101 -4.56 0.63 14.37
CA LEU A 101 -3.78 1.50 15.25
C LEU A 101 -3.34 2.79 14.55
N VAL A 102 -2.89 2.70 13.30
CA VAL A 102 -2.49 3.88 12.51
C VAL A 102 -3.69 4.79 12.27
N SER A 103 -4.85 4.23 11.92
CA SER A 103 -6.09 4.99 11.78
C SER A 103 -6.55 5.63 13.09
N ALA A 104 -6.40 4.93 14.22
CA ALA A 104 -6.70 5.47 15.54
C ALA A 104 -5.80 6.66 15.90
N ARG A 105 -4.51 6.61 15.57
CA ARG A 105 -3.57 7.71 15.80
C ARG A 105 -4.02 9.00 15.10
N VAL A 106 -4.52 8.90 13.86
CA VAL A 106 -5.04 10.05 13.11
C VAL A 106 -6.27 10.63 13.83
N LYS A 107 -7.23 9.78 14.19
CA LYS A 107 -8.45 10.19 14.91
C LYS A 107 -8.16 10.85 16.25
N LEU A 108 -7.26 10.29 17.05
CA LEU A 108 -6.85 10.87 18.34
C LEU A 108 -6.17 12.24 18.20
N ARG A 109 -5.68 12.61 17.01
CA ARG A 109 -5.06 13.91 16.74
C ARG A 109 -6.03 14.92 16.14
N GLU A 110 -7.02 14.44 15.39
CA GLU A 110 -7.89 15.28 14.55
C GLU A 110 -9.31 15.43 15.13
N THR A 111 -9.67 14.67 16.17
CA THR A 111 -10.99 14.72 16.79
C THR A 111 -10.92 14.85 18.31
N GLU A 112 -11.99 15.34 18.92
CA GLU A 112 -12.18 15.41 20.38
C GLU A 112 -12.80 14.11 20.95
N MET A 113 -12.75 13.01 20.20
CA MET A 113 -13.32 11.73 20.64
C MET A 113 -12.50 11.16 21.81
N THR A 114 -13.19 10.54 22.76
CA THR A 114 -12.54 9.83 23.86
C THR A 114 -11.76 8.64 23.33
N ILE A 115 -10.72 8.22 24.09
CA ILE A 115 -9.92 7.02 23.77
C ILE A 115 -10.82 5.79 23.57
N THR A 116 -11.86 5.66 24.38
CA THR A 116 -12.81 4.55 24.31
C THR A 116 -13.61 4.57 23.01
N GLU A 117 -14.12 5.73 22.59
CA GLU A 117 -14.86 5.88 21.33
C GLU A 117 -13.96 5.59 20.12
N VAL A 118 -12.72 6.11 20.11
CA VAL A 118 -11.78 5.84 19.02
C VAL A 118 -11.42 4.36 18.95
N ALA A 119 -11.26 3.68 20.10
CA ALA A 119 -10.97 2.25 20.12
C ALA A 119 -12.07 1.45 19.43
N TYR A 120 -13.34 1.68 19.80
CA TYR A 120 -14.47 0.98 19.20
C TYR A 120 -14.65 1.34 17.72
N LEU A 121 -14.53 2.63 17.37
CA LEU A 121 -14.62 3.08 15.98
C LEU A 121 -13.55 2.44 15.09
N CYS A 122 -12.37 2.16 15.64
CA CYS A 122 -11.28 1.50 14.91
C CYS A 122 -11.36 -0.03 14.98
N GLY A 123 -12.49 -0.61 15.38
CA GLY A 123 -12.73 -2.06 15.35
C GLY A 123 -12.10 -2.83 16.51
N PHE A 124 -11.77 -2.19 17.65
CA PHE A 124 -11.36 -2.90 18.86
C PHE A 124 -12.57 -3.18 19.75
N ALA A 125 -12.78 -4.43 20.13
CA ALA A 125 -13.84 -4.83 21.06
C ALA A 125 -13.57 -4.40 22.53
N ASN A 126 -12.37 -3.93 22.85
CA ASN A 126 -11.99 -3.56 24.22
C ASN A 126 -10.97 -2.41 24.21
N SER A 127 -11.31 -1.29 24.87
CA SER A 127 -10.48 -0.08 24.95
C SER A 127 -9.19 -0.26 25.77
N ASN A 128 -9.16 -1.15 26.77
CA ASN A 128 -7.95 -1.47 27.53
C ASN A 128 -6.93 -2.24 26.67
N HIS A 129 -7.43 -3.20 25.89
CA HIS A 129 -6.59 -3.94 24.94
C HIS A 129 -6.05 -3.01 23.86
N PHE A 130 -6.89 -2.13 23.30
CA PHE A 130 -6.45 -1.06 22.42
C PHE A 130 -5.34 -0.22 23.05
N THR A 131 -5.54 0.32 24.26
CA THR A 131 -4.58 1.19 24.93
C THR A 131 -3.23 0.51 25.13
N THR A 132 -3.24 -0.77 25.50
CA THR A 132 -2.02 -1.57 25.65
C THR A 132 -1.28 -1.71 24.33
N LEU A 133 -1.98 -2.05 23.25
CA LEU A 133 -1.39 -2.18 21.92
C LEU A 133 -0.90 -0.84 21.36
N TYR A 134 -1.69 0.22 21.53
CA TYR A 134 -1.35 1.56 21.09
C TYR A 134 -0.06 2.03 21.77
N LYS A 135 0.05 1.87 23.09
CA LYS A 135 1.28 2.18 23.83
C LYS A 135 2.48 1.34 23.38
N LYS A 136 2.26 0.05 23.13
CA LYS A 136 3.34 -0.87 22.72
C LYS A 136 3.91 -0.55 21.34
N TYR A 137 3.08 -0.15 20.38
CA TYR A 137 3.49 -0.03 18.98
C TYR A 137 3.61 1.40 18.47
N LEU A 138 2.93 2.37 19.10
CA LEU A 138 2.76 3.72 18.55
C LEU A 138 3.04 4.87 19.53
N ALA A 139 3.17 4.64 20.84
CA ALA A 139 3.51 5.66 21.82
C ALA A 139 5.02 5.84 21.98
#